data_AF-G4ZPC9-F1
#
_entry.id   AF-G4ZPC9-F1
#
_cell.length_a   1.000
_cell.length_b   1.000
_cell.length_c   1.000
_cell.angle_alpha   90.00
_cell.angle_beta   90.00
_cell.angle_gamma   90.00
#
_symmetry.space_group_name_H-M   'P 1'
#
loop_
_entity.id
_entity.type
_entity.pdbx_description
1 polymer ?
#
loop_
_entity_poly.entity_id
_entity_poly.type
_entity_poly.pdbx_seq_one_letter_code
_entity_poly.pdbx_strand_id
1 'polypeptide(L)'
;MSIAIGSGYLGIVKFMMEESGAELGEYFENGSSYGYEWPLVCAIKHGKRDIVDYLYERKRYQDKSLVAAFCAAAQAGSLELVKMLNGSRDFGPSALNDAFASAAEGGQLEMMTHLQSHQKFDQTAIDKALEATAGRGYEMSPAFLDKSFERAGGSHRLEILQYLNSKGEVSRKAVNNAFEYAAFESDDDQARVLKFLFDKGCVSPEVISEGFSDAASSCRLDIMEFLYSKGSISPELVDKAFQEATSQNSQVSLQNWLCSSKVGRERCY
;
A
#
# COMPACT_ATOMS: atom_id res chain seq x y z
N MET A 1 -30.61 6.38 -11.05
CA MET A 1 -30.08 5.89 -9.75
C MET A 1 -28.60 6.20 -9.56
N SER A 2 -27.66 5.59 -10.30
CA SER A 2 -26.21 5.73 -10.06
C SER A 2 -25.67 7.16 -10.12
N ILE A 3 -26.18 8.02 -11.01
CA ILE A 3 -25.80 9.45 -11.06
C ILE A 3 -26.19 10.19 -9.77
N ALA A 4 -27.39 9.95 -9.25
CA ALA A 4 -27.86 10.56 -8.01
C ALA A 4 -27.01 10.09 -6.82
N ILE A 5 -26.63 8.81 -6.80
CA ILE A 5 -25.71 8.25 -5.81
C ILE A 5 -24.34 8.90 -5.94
N GLY A 6 -23.69 8.83 -7.10
CA GLY A 6 -22.35 9.39 -7.30
C GLY A 6 -22.26 10.90 -7.01
N SER A 7 -23.36 11.63 -7.18
CA SER A 7 -23.45 13.06 -6.83
C SER A 7 -23.77 13.32 -5.36
N GLY A 8 -24.23 12.32 -4.60
CA GLY A 8 -24.60 12.47 -3.18
C GLY A 8 -26.02 13.00 -2.93
N TYR A 9 -26.94 12.87 -3.88
CA TYR A 9 -28.31 13.37 -3.75
C TYR A 9 -29.20 12.38 -2.97
N LEU A 10 -29.00 12.29 -1.65
CA LEU A 10 -29.74 11.36 -0.77
C LEU A 10 -31.26 11.49 -0.89
N GLY A 11 -31.81 12.71 -1.01
CA GLY A 11 -33.26 12.92 -1.14
C GLY A 11 -33.85 12.27 -2.41
N ILE A 12 -33.13 12.35 -3.53
CA ILE A 12 -33.51 11.71 -4.79
C ILE A 12 -33.39 10.18 -4.65
N VAL A 13 -32.34 9.70 -3.99
CA VAL A 13 -32.14 8.26 -3.74
C VAL A 13 -33.25 7.67 -2.87
N LYS A 14 -33.68 8.38 -1.81
CA LYS A 14 -34.82 7.98 -0.97
C LYS A 14 -36.09 7.88 -1.80
N PHE A 15 -36.43 8.95 -2.53
CA PHE A 15 -37.60 9.00 -3.40
C PHE A 15 -37.63 7.84 -4.40
N MET A 16 -36.51 7.58 -5.11
CA MET A 16 -36.43 6.49 -6.08
C MET A 16 -36.58 5.09 -5.44
N MET A 17 -36.07 4.90 -4.22
CA MET A 17 -36.15 3.61 -3.51
C MET A 17 -37.54 3.35 -2.89
N GLU A 18 -38.25 4.41 -2.54
CA GLU A 18 -39.60 4.35 -1.95
C GLU A 18 -40.66 4.17 -3.03
N GLU A 19 -40.58 4.90 -4.14
CA GLU A 19 -41.59 4.89 -5.21
C GLU A 19 -41.37 3.79 -6.26
N SER A 20 -40.13 3.33 -6.47
CA SER A 20 -39.78 2.41 -7.57
C SER A 20 -38.92 1.22 -7.13
N GLY A 21 -38.83 0.95 -5.82
CA GLY A 21 -37.90 -0.03 -5.26
C GLY A 21 -38.11 -1.48 -5.75
N ALA A 22 -39.35 -1.88 -6.06
CA ALA A 22 -39.66 -3.22 -6.58
C ALA A 22 -39.22 -3.39 -8.05
N GLU A 23 -39.49 -2.39 -8.89
CA GLU A 23 -39.10 -2.39 -10.31
C GLU A 23 -37.58 -2.31 -10.47
N LEU A 24 -36.88 -1.54 -9.62
CA LEU A 24 -35.43 -1.48 -9.60
C LEU A 24 -34.77 -2.81 -9.21
N GLY A 25 -35.47 -3.67 -8.45
CA GLY A 25 -35.00 -5.00 -8.06
C GLY A 25 -34.66 -5.89 -9.27
N GLU A 26 -35.54 -5.89 -10.28
CA GLU A 26 -35.36 -6.67 -11.52
C GLU A 26 -34.20 -6.14 -12.38
N TYR A 27 -33.95 -4.82 -12.37
CA TYR A 27 -32.82 -4.21 -13.08
C TYR A 27 -31.47 -4.58 -12.47
N PHE A 28 -31.38 -4.66 -11.14
CA PHE A 28 -30.16 -5.10 -10.46
C PHE A 28 -29.99 -6.63 -10.46
N GLU A 29 -31.07 -7.38 -10.69
CA GLU A 29 -30.98 -8.83 -10.84
C GLU A 29 -30.15 -9.25 -12.07
N ASN A 30 -30.29 -8.47 -13.15
CA ASN A 30 -29.55 -8.61 -14.41
C ASN A 30 -28.21 -7.83 -14.41
N GLY A 31 -27.78 -7.34 -13.24
CA GLY A 31 -26.73 -6.33 -12.99
C GLY A 31 -25.28 -6.68 -13.35
N SER A 32 -25.05 -7.49 -14.38
CA SER A 32 -23.77 -7.60 -15.08
C SER A 32 -23.91 -7.54 -16.61
N SER A 33 -25.11 -7.76 -17.16
CA SER A 33 -25.34 -7.79 -18.62
C SER A 33 -25.38 -6.39 -19.26
N TYR A 34 -25.77 -5.37 -18.49
CA TYR A 34 -25.95 -3.99 -18.98
C TYR A 34 -25.04 -2.97 -18.29
N GLY A 35 -24.05 -3.39 -17.50
CA GLY A 35 -23.08 -2.49 -16.85
C GLY A 35 -23.63 -1.64 -15.70
N TYR A 36 -24.82 -1.96 -15.17
CA TYR A 36 -25.39 -1.23 -14.03
C TYR A 36 -24.82 -1.74 -12.71
N GLU A 37 -24.09 -0.86 -12.03
CA GLU A 37 -23.59 -1.12 -10.68
C GLU A 37 -24.69 -0.98 -9.62
N TRP A 38 -24.61 -1.85 -8.63
CA TRP A 38 -25.54 -1.91 -7.51
C TRP A 38 -25.50 -0.64 -6.65
N PRO A 39 -26.64 -0.17 -6.12
CA PRO A 39 -26.70 1.10 -5.39
C PRO A 39 -25.71 1.20 -4.22
N LEU A 40 -25.63 0.13 -3.41
CA LEU A 40 -24.72 0.08 -2.27
C LEU A 40 -23.25 0.12 -2.72
N VAL A 41 -22.89 -0.65 -3.75
CA VAL A 41 -21.53 -0.69 -4.31
C VAL A 41 -21.14 0.68 -4.89
N CYS A 42 -22.05 1.30 -5.64
CA CYS A 42 -21.85 2.61 -6.24
C CYS A 42 -21.64 3.69 -5.16
N ALA A 43 -22.42 3.64 -4.08
CA ALA A 43 -22.29 4.59 -2.96
C ALA A 43 -20.94 4.43 -2.26
N ILE A 44 -20.47 3.20 -2.04
CA ILE A 44 -19.15 2.91 -1.46
C ILE A 44 -18.03 3.44 -2.36
N LYS A 45 -18.05 3.13 -3.65
CA LYS A 45 -17.01 3.59 -4.60
C LYS A 45 -16.89 5.12 -4.69
N HIS A 46 -18.00 5.83 -4.54
CA HIS A 46 -18.03 7.30 -4.56
C HIS A 46 -17.89 7.93 -3.16
N GLY A 47 -17.65 7.13 -2.11
CA GLY A 47 -17.46 7.62 -0.74
C GLY A 47 -18.70 8.30 -0.14
N LYS A 48 -19.90 7.93 -0.58
CA LYS A 48 -21.16 8.59 -0.18
C LYS A 48 -21.74 7.94 1.07
N ARG A 49 -21.15 8.27 2.22
CA ARG A 49 -21.43 7.57 3.48
C ARG A 49 -22.89 7.66 3.94
N ASP A 50 -23.50 8.83 3.83
CA ASP A 50 -24.91 9.08 4.14
C ASP A 50 -25.87 8.19 3.35
N ILE A 51 -25.54 7.92 2.08
CA ILE A 51 -26.29 7.00 1.22
C ILE A 51 -26.00 5.54 1.60
N VAL A 52 -24.75 5.19 1.92
CA VAL A 52 -24.39 3.85 2.39
C VAL A 52 -25.16 3.49 3.66
N ASP A 53 -25.18 4.37 4.66
CA ASP A 53 -25.89 4.14 5.92
C ASP A 53 -27.40 3.97 5.65
N TYR A 54 -28.00 4.86 4.85
CA TYR A 54 -29.42 4.74 4.49
C TYR A 54 -29.74 3.40 3.82
N LEU A 55 -28.96 3.01 2.81
CA LEU A 55 -29.19 1.76 2.06
C LEU A 55 -28.99 0.54 2.96
N TYR A 56 -27.99 0.57 3.83
CA TYR A 56 -27.63 -0.54 4.69
C TYR A 56 -28.63 -0.74 5.85
N GLU A 57 -28.93 0.33 6.61
CA GLU A 57 -29.87 0.29 7.74
C GLU A 57 -31.28 -0.12 7.31
N ARG A 58 -31.72 0.32 6.13
CA ARG A 58 -33.04 -0.01 5.58
C ARG A 58 -33.07 -1.34 4.84
N LYS A 59 -31.96 -2.08 4.81
CA LYS A 59 -31.79 -3.35 4.07
C LYS A 59 -32.20 -3.22 2.59
N ARG A 60 -31.86 -2.09 1.97
CA ARG A 60 -32.15 -1.77 0.56
C ARG A 60 -30.99 -2.20 -0.34
N TYR A 61 -30.57 -3.44 -0.17
CA TYR A 61 -29.53 -4.13 -0.93
C TYR A 61 -29.95 -5.60 -1.10
N GLN A 62 -29.37 -6.32 -2.06
CA GLN A 62 -29.56 -7.78 -2.15
C GLN A 62 -28.27 -8.49 -1.73
N ASP A 63 -28.39 -9.71 -1.21
CA ASP A 63 -27.27 -10.45 -0.63
C ASP A 63 -26.12 -10.70 -1.61
N LYS A 64 -26.42 -10.89 -2.90
CA LYS A 64 -25.40 -11.06 -3.95
C LYS A 64 -24.53 -9.81 -4.16
N SER A 65 -25.00 -8.64 -3.76
CA SER A 65 -24.22 -7.40 -3.84
C SER A 65 -23.28 -7.16 -2.67
N LEU A 66 -23.45 -7.90 -1.57
CA LEU A 66 -22.64 -7.70 -0.37
C LEU A 66 -21.17 -8.04 -0.60
N VAL A 67 -20.86 -9.08 -1.40
CA VAL A 67 -19.47 -9.40 -1.76
C VAL A 67 -18.87 -8.27 -2.59
N ALA A 68 -19.58 -7.78 -3.60
CA ALA A 68 -19.12 -6.65 -4.41
C ALA A 68 -18.95 -5.36 -3.59
N ALA A 69 -19.85 -5.12 -2.63
CA ALA A 69 -19.78 -3.99 -1.70
C ALA A 69 -18.57 -4.11 -0.76
N PHE A 70 -18.29 -5.33 -0.28
CA PHE A 70 -17.14 -5.65 0.55
C PHE A 70 -15.82 -5.44 -0.20
N CYS A 71 -15.72 -5.94 -1.43
CA CYS A 71 -14.57 -5.68 -2.31
C CYS A 71 -14.40 -4.19 -2.62
N ALA A 72 -15.48 -3.46 -2.91
CA ALA A 72 -15.43 -2.01 -3.14
C ALA A 72 -14.96 -1.24 -1.91
N ALA A 73 -15.40 -1.64 -0.71
CA ALA A 73 -14.94 -1.04 0.54
C ALA A 73 -13.45 -1.32 0.79
N ALA A 74 -13.00 -2.53 0.49
CA ALA A 74 -11.59 -2.92 0.58
C ALA A 74 -10.71 -2.14 -0.42
N GLN A 75 -11.17 -1.98 -1.67
CA GLN A 75 -10.50 -1.16 -2.69
C GLN A 75 -10.41 0.31 -2.31
N ALA A 76 -11.46 0.86 -1.69
CA ALA A 76 -11.48 2.23 -1.20
C ALA A 76 -10.65 2.42 0.09
N GLY A 77 -10.18 1.34 0.73
CA GLY A 77 -9.40 1.38 1.96
C GLY A 77 -10.23 1.66 3.21
N SER A 78 -11.55 1.59 3.13
CA SER A 78 -12.44 1.98 4.22
C SER A 78 -12.62 0.84 5.23
N LEU A 79 -11.71 0.75 6.21
CA LEU A 79 -11.74 -0.21 7.33
C LEU A 79 -13.07 -0.22 8.07
N GLU A 80 -13.66 0.95 8.28
CA GLU A 80 -14.94 1.07 8.97
C GLU A 80 -16.06 0.37 8.19
N LEU A 81 -16.11 0.55 6.87
CA LEU A 81 -17.11 -0.09 6.01
C LEU A 81 -16.89 -1.60 5.91
N VAL A 82 -15.64 -2.05 5.82
CA VAL A 82 -15.30 -3.48 5.84
C VAL A 82 -15.75 -4.12 7.15
N LYS A 83 -15.49 -3.49 8.31
CA LYS A 83 -15.97 -3.98 9.61
C LYS A 83 -17.48 -3.97 9.71
N MET A 84 -18.14 -2.91 9.23
CA MET A 84 -19.60 -2.80 9.20
C MET A 84 -20.23 -3.94 8.39
N LEU A 85 -19.69 -4.22 7.20
CA LEU A 85 -20.17 -5.28 6.32
C LEU A 85 -19.89 -6.67 6.91
N ASN A 86 -18.69 -6.91 7.43
CA ASN A 86 -18.32 -8.19 8.06
C ASN A 86 -19.13 -8.48 9.34
N GLY A 87 -19.60 -7.44 10.03
CA GLY A 87 -20.48 -7.58 11.19
C GLY A 87 -21.90 -8.05 10.88
N SER A 88 -22.39 -7.88 9.65
CA SER A 88 -23.75 -8.37 9.28
C SER A 88 -23.77 -9.77 8.70
N ARG A 89 -22.61 -10.26 8.23
CA ARG A 89 -22.46 -11.56 7.60
C ARG A 89 -21.00 -12.00 7.65
N ASP A 90 -20.80 -13.29 7.91
CA ASP A 90 -19.50 -13.93 7.75
C ASP A 90 -19.16 -14.12 6.26
N PHE A 91 -18.08 -13.49 5.80
CA PHE A 91 -17.58 -13.62 4.44
C PHE A 91 -16.61 -14.81 4.38
N GLY A 92 -16.97 -15.82 3.58
CA GLY A 92 -16.12 -16.99 3.40
C GLY A 92 -14.79 -16.68 2.68
N PRO A 93 -13.86 -17.66 2.64
CA PRO A 93 -12.50 -17.47 2.12
C PRO A 93 -12.40 -16.88 0.71
N SER A 94 -13.34 -17.24 -0.18
CA SER A 94 -13.36 -16.69 -1.55
C SER A 94 -13.61 -15.18 -1.56
N ALA A 95 -14.54 -14.68 -0.73
CA ALA A 95 -14.85 -13.27 -0.68
C ALA A 95 -13.72 -12.47 -0.01
N LEU A 96 -13.03 -13.06 0.98
CA LEU A 96 -11.83 -12.47 1.57
C LEU A 96 -10.68 -12.38 0.55
N ASN A 97 -10.50 -13.41 -0.30
CA ASN A 97 -9.52 -13.38 -1.39
C ASN A 97 -9.84 -12.28 -2.41
N ASP A 98 -11.10 -12.14 -2.82
CA ASP A 98 -11.51 -11.10 -3.75
C ASP A 98 -11.33 -9.70 -3.14
N ALA A 99 -11.66 -9.53 -1.85
CA ALA A 99 -11.46 -8.26 -1.14
C ALA A 99 -9.98 -7.92 -0.95
N PHE A 100 -9.13 -8.92 -0.69
CA PHE A 100 -7.69 -8.74 -0.61
C PHE A 100 -7.13 -8.30 -1.98
N ALA A 101 -7.63 -8.89 -3.06
CA ALA A 101 -7.29 -8.47 -4.42
C ALA A 101 -7.74 -7.05 -4.75
N SER A 102 -8.97 -6.69 -4.38
CA SER A 102 -9.48 -5.34 -4.54
C SER A 102 -8.72 -4.32 -3.69
N ALA A 103 -8.33 -4.67 -2.46
CA ALA A 103 -7.48 -3.82 -1.61
C ALA A 103 -6.10 -3.60 -2.26
N ALA A 104 -5.50 -4.64 -2.84
CA ALA A 104 -4.26 -4.53 -3.60
C ALA A 104 -4.42 -3.62 -4.83
N GLU A 105 -5.48 -3.81 -5.61
CA GLU A 105 -5.81 -2.93 -6.76
C GLU A 105 -5.95 -1.46 -6.34
N GLY A 106 -6.55 -1.20 -5.18
CA GLY A 106 -6.67 0.14 -4.60
C GLY A 106 -5.40 0.68 -3.93
N GLY A 107 -4.33 -0.12 -3.83
CA GLY A 107 -3.11 0.23 -3.11
C GLY A 107 -3.28 0.32 -1.58
N GLN A 108 -4.31 -0.31 -1.03
CA GLN A 108 -4.75 -0.17 0.36
C GLN A 108 -4.01 -1.13 1.29
N LEU A 109 -2.76 -0.79 1.61
CA LEU A 109 -1.88 -1.66 2.39
C LEU A 109 -2.41 -1.98 3.80
N GLU A 110 -2.96 -1.00 4.52
CA GLU A 110 -3.53 -1.22 5.87
C GLU A 110 -4.70 -2.22 5.83
N MET A 111 -5.54 -2.12 4.79
CA MET A 111 -6.64 -3.05 4.55
C MET A 111 -6.14 -4.46 4.26
N MET A 112 -5.12 -4.61 3.42
CA MET A 112 -4.52 -5.92 3.12
C MET A 112 -3.96 -6.58 4.39
N THR A 113 -3.32 -5.82 5.27
CA THR A 113 -2.86 -6.33 6.58
C THR A 113 -4.02 -6.76 7.46
N HIS A 114 -5.08 -5.95 7.51
CA HIS A 114 -6.27 -6.28 8.27
C HIS A 114 -6.90 -7.59 7.79
N LEU A 115 -7.05 -7.76 6.48
CA LEU A 115 -7.57 -9.01 5.91
C LEU A 115 -6.64 -10.20 6.19
N GLN A 116 -5.31 -10.02 6.14
CA GLN A 116 -4.32 -11.06 6.47
C GLN A 116 -4.40 -11.54 7.92
N SER A 117 -4.81 -10.67 8.85
CA SER A 117 -5.02 -11.08 10.24
C SER A 117 -6.23 -12.01 10.43
N HIS A 118 -7.17 -12.00 9.49
CA HIS A 118 -8.39 -12.83 9.54
C HIS A 118 -8.24 -14.13 8.74
N GLN A 119 -7.32 -14.20 7.78
CA GLN A 119 -7.05 -15.39 6.99
C GLN A 119 -5.63 -15.41 6.42
N LYS A 120 -5.04 -16.62 6.34
CA LYS A 120 -3.85 -16.85 5.52
C LYS A 120 -4.23 -16.91 4.04
N PHE A 121 -3.71 -15.98 3.26
CA PHE A 121 -3.83 -16.00 1.81
C PHE A 121 -2.81 -16.96 1.23
N ASP A 122 -3.26 -17.89 0.41
CA ASP A 122 -2.38 -18.76 -0.36
C ASP A 122 -1.75 -18.01 -1.53
N GLN A 123 -0.79 -18.66 -2.18
CA GLN A 123 -0.09 -18.07 -3.32
C GLN A 123 -1.06 -17.67 -4.45
N THR A 124 -2.15 -18.43 -4.64
CA THR A 124 -3.15 -18.14 -5.68
C THR A 124 -3.94 -16.86 -5.38
N ALA A 125 -4.33 -16.61 -4.14
CA ALA A 125 -5.00 -15.38 -3.74
C ALA A 125 -4.07 -14.16 -3.84
N ILE A 126 -2.78 -14.34 -3.51
CA ILE A 126 -1.74 -13.33 -3.69
C ILE A 126 -1.55 -13.04 -5.18
N ASP A 127 -1.45 -14.07 -6.03
CA ASP A 127 -1.30 -13.93 -7.47
C ASP A 127 -2.49 -13.17 -8.06
N LYS A 128 -3.74 -13.51 -7.69
CA LYS A 128 -4.95 -12.79 -8.12
C LYS A 128 -4.98 -11.33 -7.65
N ALA A 129 -4.52 -11.06 -6.44
CA ALA A 129 -4.44 -9.69 -5.93
C ALA A 129 -3.48 -8.84 -6.76
N LEU A 130 -2.42 -9.46 -7.24
CA LEU A 130 -1.40 -8.81 -8.04
C LEU A 130 -1.83 -8.73 -9.51
N GLU A 131 -2.55 -9.74 -10.03
CA GLU A 131 -3.26 -9.63 -11.31
C GLU A 131 -4.31 -8.51 -11.29
N ALA A 132 -5.05 -8.33 -10.19
CA ALA A 132 -6.01 -7.24 -10.04
C ALA A 132 -5.32 -5.87 -10.08
N THR A 133 -4.11 -5.73 -9.55
CA THR A 133 -3.31 -4.50 -9.73
C THR A 133 -2.93 -4.27 -11.21
N ALA A 134 -2.73 -5.34 -11.98
CA ALA A 134 -2.46 -5.29 -13.42
C ALA A 134 -3.76 -5.21 -14.28
N GLY A 135 -4.92 -5.50 -13.69
CA GLY A 135 -6.22 -5.78 -14.30
C GLY A 135 -6.91 -4.62 -15.03
N ARG A 136 -6.25 -3.49 -15.22
CA ARG A 136 -6.67 -2.47 -16.21
C ARG A 136 -6.22 -2.81 -17.64
N GLY A 137 -6.06 -4.09 -17.97
CA GLY A 137 -5.68 -4.53 -19.32
C GLY A 137 -4.23 -4.21 -19.71
N TYR A 138 -3.37 -3.97 -18.71
CA TYR A 138 -1.95 -3.90 -18.95
C TYR A 138 -1.39 -5.32 -18.72
N GLU A 139 -0.74 -5.90 -19.73
CA GLU A 139 0.34 -6.84 -19.45
C GLU A 139 1.21 -6.23 -18.33
N MET A 140 1.82 -7.04 -17.47
CA MET A 140 2.85 -6.59 -16.51
C MET A 140 4.02 -5.98 -17.30
N SER A 141 3.80 -4.76 -17.79
CA SER A 141 4.75 -4.04 -18.60
C SER A 141 5.92 -3.74 -17.69
N PRO A 142 7.15 -3.71 -18.23
CA PRO A 142 8.32 -3.33 -17.44
C PRO A 142 8.11 -2.03 -16.66
N ALA A 143 7.39 -1.06 -17.24
CA ALA A 143 7.05 0.21 -16.58
C ALA A 143 6.09 0.07 -15.38
N PHE A 144 5.13 -0.85 -15.44
CA PHE A 144 4.21 -1.10 -14.32
C PHE A 144 4.91 -1.88 -13.20
N LEU A 145 5.71 -2.89 -13.58
CA LEU A 145 6.53 -3.65 -12.64
C LEU A 145 7.47 -2.70 -11.87
N ASP A 146 8.17 -1.83 -12.59
CA ASP A 146 9.05 -0.82 -12.04
C ASP A 146 8.31 0.08 -11.03
N LYS A 147 7.21 0.70 -11.45
CA LYS A 147 6.47 1.63 -10.60
C LYS A 147 5.87 0.96 -9.35
N SER A 148 5.47 -0.30 -9.46
CA SER A 148 4.99 -1.09 -8.33
C SER A 148 6.14 -1.45 -7.39
N PHE A 149 7.31 -1.77 -7.93
CA PHE A 149 8.53 -2.07 -7.16
C PHE A 149 9.04 -0.84 -6.41
N GLU A 150 9.05 0.33 -7.06
CA GLU A 150 9.38 1.62 -6.44
C GLU A 150 8.53 1.89 -5.20
N ARG A 151 7.21 1.78 -5.33
CA ARG A 151 6.27 2.00 -4.22
C ARG A 151 6.41 0.98 -3.11
N ALA A 152 6.71 -0.27 -3.46
CA ALA A 152 6.95 -1.33 -2.49
C ALA A 152 8.23 -1.08 -1.67
N GLY A 153 9.19 -0.30 -2.18
CA GLY A 153 10.40 0.12 -1.47
C GLY A 153 10.14 0.88 -0.17
N GLY A 154 9.14 1.75 -0.15
CA GLY A 154 8.68 2.43 1.07
C GLY A 154 7.70 1.61 1.91
N SER A 155 7.34 0.40 1.47
CA SER A 155 6.43 -0.47 2.22
C SER A 155 7.23 -1.42 3.10
N HIS A 156 6.84 -1.55 4.37
CA HIS A 156 7.45 -2.42 5.39
C HIS A 156 7.42 -3.94 5.07
N ARG A 157 7.17 -4.33 3.81
CA ARG A 157 6.88 -5.70 3.39
C ARG A 157 7.80 -6.16 2.27
N LEU A 158 8.96 -6.65 2.69
CA LEU A 158 9.98 -7.30 1.85
C LEU A 158 9.39 -8.38 0.92
N GLU A 159 8.34 -9.08 1.36
CA GLU A 159 7.67 -10.14 0.61
C GLU A 159 7.09 -9.63 -0.72
N ILE A 160 6.59 -8.39 -0.75
CA ILE A 160 6.05 -7.76 -1.97
C ILE A 160 7.19 -7.49 -2.96
N LEU A 161 8.33 -6.98 -2.49
CA LEU A 161 9.51 -6.74 -3.32
C LEU A 161 10.11 -8.04 -3.88
N GLN A 162 10.20 -9.09 -3.06
CA GLN A 162 10.68 -10.41 -3.50
C GLN A 162 9.81 -11.01 -4.60
N TYR A 163 8.49 -10.88 -4.46
CA TYR A 163 7.57 -11.34 -5.48
C TYR A 163 7.68 -10.53 -6.78
N LEU A 164 7.66 -9.19 -6.70
CA LEU A 164 7.78 -8.33 -7.89
C LEU A 164 9.09 -8.65 -8.63
N ASN A 165 10.18 -8.87 -7.89
CA ASN A 165 11.45 -9.32 -8.46
C ASN A 165 11.38 -10.68 -9.18
N SER A 166 10.48 -11.59 -8.78
CA SER A 166 10.31 -12.90 -9.42
C SER A 166 9.56 -12.85 -10.76
N LYS A 167 8.87 -11.74 -11.07
CA LYS A 167 7.98 -11.63 -12.24
C LYS A 167 8.63 -11.04 -13.47
N GLY A 168 9.79 -10.42 -13.32
CA GLY A 168 10.52 -9.84 -14.44
C GLY A 168 11.71 -9.02 -13.99
N GLU A 169 12.44 -8.52 -14.97
CA GLU A 169 13.54 -7.61 -14.71
C GLU A 169 13.00 -6.24 -14.28
N VAL A 170 13.31 -5.88 -13.03
CA VAL A 170 13.07 -4.53 -12.50
C VAL A 170 14.23 -3.65 -12.93
N SER A 171 13.94 -2.49 -13.50
CA SER A 171 14.97 -1.57 -13.94
C SER A 171 15.81 -1.05 -12.78
N ARG A 172 17.06 -0.70 -13.09
CA ARG A 172 17.97 -0.06 -12.14
C ARG A 172 17.37 1.19 -11.50
N LYS A 173 16.63 1.97 -12.28
CA LYS A 173 15.96 3.19 -11.81
C LYS A 173 14.93 2.86 -10.74
N ALA A 174 14.10 1.84 -10.96
CA ALA A 174 13.10 1.42 -9.99
C ALA A 174 13.73 0.87 -8.70
N VAL A 175 14.86 0.16 -8.81
CA VAL A 175 15.63 -0.31 -7.64
C VAL A 175 16.23 0.87 -6.85
N ASN A 176 16.81 1.87 -7.52
CA ASN A 176 17.34 3.07 -6.88
C ASN A 176 16.24 3.85 -6.15
N ASN A 177 15.13 4.13 -6.82
CA ASN A 177 13.98 4.82 -6.23
C ASN A 177 13.41 4.06 -5.02
N ALA A 178 13.26 2.73 -5.12
CA ALA A 178 12.83 1.90 -4.00
C ALA A 178 13.81 1.98 -2.81
N PHE A 179 15.10 2.07 -3.09
CA PHE A 179 16.15 2.17 -2.08
C PHE A 179 16.13 3.53 -1.36
N GLU A 180 15.95 4.62 -2.10
CA GLU A 180 15.76 5.97 -1.53
C GLU A 180 14.55 6.00 -0.58
N TYR A 181 13.40 5.47 -1.02
CA TYR A 181 12.21 5.36 -0.17
C TYR A 181 12.50 4.55 1.11
N ALA A 182 13.23 3.43 1.00
CA ALA A 182 13.57 2.61 2.17
C ALA A 182 14.57 3.28 3.12
N ALA A 183 15.42 4.18 2.63
CA ALA A 183 16.42 4.90 3.43
C ALA A 183 15.83 6.11 4.19
N PHE A 184 14.81 6.74 3.61
CA PHE A 184 14.15 7.92 4.19
C PHE A 184 13.16 7.57 5.32
N GLU A 185 12.51 6.41 5.24
CA GLU A 185 11.45 6.04 6.20
C GLU A 185 12.01 5.65 7.59
N SER A 186 11.34 6.12 8.64
CA SER A 186 11.86 6.09 10.03
C SER A 186 11.57 4.80 10.81
N ASP A 187 10.98 3.77 10.19
CA ASP A 187 10.50 2.56 10.88
C ASP A 187 11.52 1.40 10.89
N ASP A 188 11.59 0.65 11.99
CA ASP A 188 12.59 -0.39 12.27
C ASP A 188 12.60 -1.52 11.22
N ASP A 189 11.45 -1.82 10.60
CA ASP A 189 11.32 -2.87 9.60
C ASP A 189 11.96 -2.51 8.22
N GLN A 190 12.24 -1.24 7.96
CA GLN A 190 12.80 -0.77 6.68
C GLN A 190 14.26 -1.21 6.45
N ALA A 191 15.01 -1.50 7.51
CA ALA A 191 16.37 -2.01 7.38
C ALA A 191 16.43 -3.35 6.62
N ARG A 192 15.38 -4.19 6.70
CA ARG A 192 15.31 -5.46 5.95
C ARG A 192 15.09 -5.23 4.46
N VAL A 193 14.26 -4.26 4.11
CA VAL A 193 13.98 -3.86 2.73
C VAL A 193 15.23 -3.25 2.10
N LEU A 194 15.86 -2.30 2.78
CA LEU A 194 17.07 -1.65 2.30
C LEU A 194 18.22 -2.65 2.07
N LYS A 195 18.43 -3.60 3.00
CA LYS A 195 19.41 -4.68 2.83
C LYS A 195 19.12 -5.55 1.60
N PHE A 196 17.87 -5.94 1.39
CA PHE A 196 17.46 -6.70 0.20
C PHE A 196 17.72 -5.93 -1.10
N LEU A 197 17.37 -4.64 -1.14
CA LEU A 197 17.58 -3.78 -2.31
C LEU A 197 19.07 -3.59 -2.59
N PHE A 198 19.89 -3.44 -1.55
CA PHE A 198 21.36 -3.40 -1.66
C PHE A 198 21.93 -4.69 -2.24
N ASP A 199 21.53 -5.85 -1.70
CA ASP A 199 22.05 -7.16 -2.09
C ASP A 199 21.69 -7.53 -3.55
N LYS A 200 20.70 -6.85 -4.14
CA LYS A 200 20.38 -6.94 -5.57
C LYS A 200 21.52 -6.43 -6.47
N GLY A 201 22.43 -5.59 -5.93
CA GLY A 201 23.65 -5.15 -6.60
C GLY A 201 23.46 -4.12 -7.71
N CYS A 202 22.26 -3.57 -7.86
CA CYS A 202 21.95 -2.56 -8.90
C CYS A 202 21.94 -1.12 -8.38
N VAL A 203 22.01 -0.92 -7.06
CA VAL A 203 21.97 0.42 -6.45
C VAL A 203 23.21 1.22 -6.85
N SER A 204 23.03 2.47 -7.28
CA SER A 204 24.18 3.31 -7.67
C SER A 204 24.93 3.88 -6.44
N PRO A 205 26.25 4.14 -6.55
CA PRO A 205 27.02 4.74 -5.46
C PRO A 205 26.45 6.09 -4.99
N GLU A 206 25.87 6.87 -5.90
CA GLU A 206 25.23 8.15 -5.59
C GLU A 206 24.01 7.94 -4.68
N VAL A 207 23.16 6.97 -5.01
CA VAL A 207 21.97 6.62 -4.21
C VAL A 207 22.33 6.01 -2.86
N ILE A 208 23.41 5.23 -2.79
CA ILE A 208 23.96 4.75 -1.51
C ILE A 208 24.43 5.93 -0.64
N SER A 209 25.03 6.94 -1.27
CA SER A 209 25.53 8.13 -0.60
C SER A 209 24.40 9.02 -0.07
N GLU A 210 23.35 9.21 -0.87
CA GLU A 210 22.13 9.91 -0.48
C GLU A 210 21.41 9.16 0.64
N GLY A 211 21.19 7.85 0.49
CA GLY A 211 20.57 7.01 1.52
C GLY A 211 21.35 6.99 2.85
N PHE A 212 22.68 7.11 2.82
CA PHE A 212 23.48 7.29 4.04
C PHE A 212 23.23 8.65 4.69
N SER A 213 23.10 9.71 3.90
CA SER A 213 22.80 11.07 4.40
C SER A 213 21.39 11.15 4.98
N ASP A 214 20.42 10.49 4.35
CA ASP A 214 19.03 10.38 4.84
C ASP A 214 18.93 9.55 6.12
N ALA A 215 19.70 8.45 6.20
CA ALA A 215 19.80 7.67 7.43
C ALA A 215 20.44 8.49 8.57
N ALA A 216 21.45 9.32 8.26
CA ALA A 216 22.07 10.20 9.24
C ALA A 216 21.14 11.30 9.74
N SER A 217 20.38 11.95 8.84
CA SER A 217 19.39 12.97 9.22
C SER A 217 18.26 12.37 10.06
N SER A 218 17.90 11.12 9.78
CA SER A 218 16.87 10.36 10.51
C SER A 218 17.40 9.59 11.73
N CYS A 219 18.69 9.71 12.05
CA CYS A 219 19.36 9.00 13.16
C CYS A 219 19.24 7.46 13.11
N ARG A 220 19.16 6.89 11.91
CA ARG A 220 19.07 5.45 11.63
C ARG A 220 20.46 4.78 11.64
N LEU A 221 20.99 4.59 12.85
CA LEU A 221 22.32 4.04 13.06
C LEU A 221 22.50 2.63 12.48
N ASP A 222 21.43 1.83 12.42
CA ASP A 222 21.39 0.49 11.83
C ASP A 222 21.64 0.49 10.32
N ILE A 223 21.03 1.44 9.60
CA ILE A 223 21.21 1.65 8.17
C ILE A 223 22.59 2.27 7.92
N MET A 224 23.00 3.28 8.70
CA MET A 224 24.33 3.88 8.59
C MET A 224 25.44 2.86 8.77
N GLU A 225 25.35 2.00 9.81
CA GLU A 225 26.33 0.94 10.05
C GLU A 225 26.35 -0.07 8.91
N PHE A 226 25.18 -0.47 8.40
CA PHE A 226 25.09 -1.35 7.26
C PHE A 226 25.77 -0.76 6.02
N LEU A 227 25.40 0.46 5.61
CA LEU A 227 25.94 1.10 4.40
C LEU A 227 27.44 1.38 4.52
N TYR A 228 27.89 1.82 5.69
CA TYR A 228 29.31 2.03 5.97
C TYR A 228 30.10 0.71 5.88
N SER A 229 29.57 -0.39 6.45
CA SER A 229 30.23 -1.70 6.43
C SER A 229 30.47 -2.26 5.03
N LYS A 230 29.70 -1.81 4.04
CA LYS A 230 29.83 -2.23 2.65
C LYS A 230 30.89 -1.43 1.87
N GLY A 231 31.51 -0.43 2.51
CA GLY A 231 32.66 0.28 1.96
C GLY A 231 32.34 1.25 0.81
N SER A 232 31.06 1.63 0.66
CA SER A 232 30.60 2.51 -0.43
C SER A 232 30.54 4.00 -0.05
N ILE A 233 30.96 4.36 1.17
CA ILE A 233 30.80 5.71 1.76
C ILE A 233 32.17 6.37 1.91
N SER A 234 32.33 7.58 1.37
CA SER A 234 33.59 8.33 1.50
C SER A 234 33.70 9.05 2.86
N PRO A 235 34.93 9.27 3.36
CA PRO A 235 35.15 10.03 4.60
C PRO A 235 34.58 11.46 4.58
N GLU A 236 34.58 12.11 3.42
CA GLU A 236 34.03 13.46 3.25
C GLU A 236 32.50 13.46 3.36
N LEU A 237 31.85 12.42 2.84
CA LEU A 237 30.40 12.25 2.92
C LEU A 237 29.97 11.98 4.36
N VAL A 238 30.74 11.16 5.09
CA VAL A 238 30.60 10.99 6.53
C VAL A 238 30.58 12.37 7.20
N ASP A 239 31.62 13.19 7.01
CA ASP A 239 31.72 14.52 7.61
C ASP A 239 30.52 15.42 7.28
N LYS A 240 30.09 15.44 6.03
CA LYS A 240 28.95 16.23 5.57
C LYS A 240 27.64 15.79 6.23
N ALA A 241 27.34 14.49 6.22
CA ALA A 241 26.13 13.94 6.83
C ALA A 241 26.06 14.25 8.33
N PHE A 242 27.21 14.28 9.02
CA PHE A 242 27.28 14.66 10.43
C PHE A 242 27.11 16.17 10.66
N GLN A 243 27.69 17.02 9.81
CA GLN A 243 27.45 18.47 9.88
C GLN A 243 25.97 18.79 9.67
N GLU A 244 25.33 18.14 8.71
CA GLU A 244 23.90 18.30 8.43
C GLU A 244 23.03 17.81 9.59
N ALA A 245 23.30 16.61 10.12
CA ALA A 245 22.57 16.06 11.26
C ALA A 245 22.72 16.91 12.53
N THR A 246 23.92 17.41 12.83
CA THR A 246 24.17 18.27 14.01
C THR A 246 23.57 19.67 13.89
N SER A 247 23.43 20.19 12.67
CA SER A 247 22.73 21.46 12.41
C SER A 247 21.22 21.35 12.60
N GLN A 248 20.65 20.16 12.42
CA GLN A 248 19.21 19.91 12.51
C GLN A 248 18.76 19.39 13.87
N ASN A 249 19.63 18.76 14.67
CA ASN A 249 19.27 18.33 16.03
C ASN A 249 20.50 17.92 16.87
N SER A 250 20.55 18.35 18.13
CA SER A 250 21.63 18.06 19.09
C SER A 250 21.55 16.63 19.64
N GLN A 251 21.74 15.60 18.80
CA GLN A 251 21.55 14.20 19.20
C GLN A 251 22.84 13.48 19.62
N VAL A 252 22.93 13.20 20.93
CA VAL A 252 24.01 12.48 21.63
C VAL A 252 24.26 11.08 21.05
N SER A 253 23.22 10.39 20.57
CA SER A 253 23.33 9.03 20.00
C SER A 253 24.20 8.98 18.74
N LEU A 254 24.10 10.01 17.90
CA LEU A 254 24.83 10.11 16.63
C LEU A 254 26.32 10.48 16.88
N GLN A 255 26.56 11.34 17.87
CA GLN A 255 27.91 11.62 18.38
C GLN A 255 28.55 10.39 19.03
N ASN A 256 27.79 9.62 19.81
CA ASN A 256 28.26 8.36 20.38
C ASN A 256 28.55 7.30 19.32
N TRP A 257 27.74 7.24 18.25
CA TRP A 257 28.02 6.36 17.11
C TRP A 257 29.32 6.73 16.42
N LEU A 258 29.60 8.03 16.20
CA LEU A 258 30.89 8.51 15.72
C LEU A 258 32.03 8.00 16.61
N CYS A 259 31.99 8.31 17.91
CA CYS A 259 33.07 7.96 18.84
C CYS A 259 33.29 6.44 19.01
N SER A 260 32.24 5.63 18.87
CA SER A 260 32.29 4.16 19.07
C SER A 260 32.55 3.37 17.79
N SER A 261 32.10 3.88 16.63
CA SER A 261 32.36 3.30 15.33
C SER A 261 33.87 3.32 15.01
N LYS A 262 34.32 2.43 14.12
CA LYS A 262 35.71 2.47 13.63
C LYS A 262 36.08 3.82 12.98
N VAL A 263 35.08 4.59 12.54
CA VAL A 263 35.21 5.90 11.90
C VAL A 263 35.69 6.99 12.84
N GLY A 264 35.07 7.16 14.02
CA GLY A 264 35.51 8.18 14.96
C GLY A 264 36.77 7.80 15.73
N ARG A 265 37.11 6.50 15.83
CA ARG A 265 38.38 6.08 16.46
C ARG A 265 39.64 6.60 15.76
N GLU A 266 39.58 6.84 14.45
CA GLU A 266 40.68 7.48 13.71
C GLU A 266 40.66 9.02 13.81
N ARG A 267 39.60 9.61 14.35
CA ARG A 267 39.34 11.06 14.36
C ARG A 267 39.08 11.67 15.75
N CYS A 268 39.05 10.86 16.81
CA CYS A 268 38.92 11.29 18.21
C CYS A 268 40.29 11.49 18.91
N TYR A 269 41.37 11.64 18.15
CA TYR A 269 42.70 12.04 18.65
C TYR A 269 43.17 13.31 17.95
#